data_AF-H3BCK0-F1
#
_entry.id   AF-H3BCK0-F1
#
_cell.length_a   1.000
_cell.length_b   1.000
_cell.length_c   1.000
_cell.angle_alpha   90.00
_cell.angle_beta   90.00
_cell.angle_gamma   90.00
#
_symmetry.space_group_name_H-M   'P 1'
#
loop_
_entity.id
_entity.type
_entity.pdbx_description
1 polymer ?
#
loop_
_entity_poly.entity_id
_entity_poly.type
_entity_poly.pdbx_seq_one_letter_code
_entity_poly.pdbx_strand_id
1 'polypeptide(L)'
;MRSQKNKCKRKAEEKEASARGEPYQLQTDIPVPRFKRGKRESENAYIQRMDQESQHVLFLTRNQIERHPEMEEQQAVHVKSEKKKEHDRKRLEKLIKKREEKKEKRQELEYFKGKKCNVISAGAQTAPRILEKVCCLKIQPGEKPLLLKTLLGSSSASPSQRPASVSMARQRIIQEERERVVKAYRDLKKLKQQPLSQTVVSV
;
A
#
# COMPACT_ATOMS: atom_id res chain seq x y z
N MET A 1 -57.30 -74.08 12.67
CA MET A 1 -56.02 -73.39 12.41
C MET A 1 -56.29 -72.06 11.69
N ARG A 2 -56.35 -70.92 12.41
CA ARG A 2 -56.44 -69.58 11.78
C ARG A 2 -55.39 -68.65 12.40
N SER A 3 -54.63 -68.04 11.49
CA SER A 3 -53.35 -67.37 11.68
C SER A 3 -53.46 -66.08 12.51
N GLN A 4 -52.65 -65.98 13.56
CA GLN A 4 -52.31 -64.70 14.20
C GLN A 4 -51.28 -63.99 13.31
N LYS A 5 -51.61 -62.83 12.75
CA LYS A 5 -50.64 -61.97 12.04
C LYS A 5 -50.79 -60.51 12.48
N ASN A 6 -49.73 -60.03 13.13
CA ASN A 6 -49.04 -58.77 12.83
C ASN A 6 -49.80 -57.45 12.98
N LYS A 7 -50.25 -57.10 14.19
CA LYS A 7 -50.70 -55.72 14.50
C LYS A 7 -49.65 -54.81 15.16
N CYS A 8 -48.50 -55.32 15.57
CA CYS A 8 -47.51 -54.53 16.31
C CYS A 8 -46.49 -53.78 15.47
N LYS A 9 -46.39 -54.02 14.15
CA LYS A 9 -45.34 -53.39 13.32
C LYS A 9 -45.74 -52.07 12.65
N ARG A 10 -47.03 -51.76 12.54
CA ARG A 10 -47.51 -50.55 11.81
C ARG A 10 -47.51 -49.25 12.62
N LYS A 11 -47.43 -49.32 13.96
CA LYS A 11 -47.43 -48.13 14.83
C LYS A 11 -46.04 -47.53 15.10
N ALA A 12 -44.97 -48.24 14.78
CA ALA A 12 -43.60 -47.73 14.95
C ALA A 12 -43.19 -46.86 13.75
N GLU A 13 -43.52 -47.27 12.53
CA GLU A 13 -43.12 -46.56 11.30
C GLU A 13 -43.90 -45.24 11.08
N GLU A 14 -45.15 -45.13 11.55
CA GLU A 14 -45.95 -43.91 11.39
C GLU A 14 -45.49 -42.76 12.32
N LYS A 15 -44.80 -43.07 13.42
CA LYS A 15 -44.23 -42.05 14.32
C LYS A 15 -42.89 -41.49 13.83
N GLU A 16 -42.15 -42.23 13.01
CA GLU A 16 -40.90 -41.72 12.43
C GLU A 16 -41.12 -40.81 11.22
N ALA A 17 -42.26 -40.93 10.52
CA ALA A 17 -42.57 -40.09 9.36
C ALA A 17 -42.90 -38.63 9.72
N SER A 18 -43.42 -38.36 10.92
CA SER A 18 -43.71 -36.98 11.39
C SER A 18 -42.48 -36.25 11.94
N ALA A 19 -41.32 -36.92 12.03
CA ALA A 19 -40.06 -36.36 12.53
C ALA A 19 -39.18 -35.78 11.41
N ARG A 20 -39.67 -35.70 10.17
CA ARG A 20 -38.98 -35.02 9.07
C ARG A 20 -39.26 -33.52 9.15
N GLY A 21 -38.60 -32.86 10.10
CA GLY A 21 -38.37 -31.42 10.04
C GLY A 21 -37.53 -31.07 8.82
N GLU A 22 -37.70 -29.83 8.33
CA GLU A 22 -37.00 -29.20 7.21
C GLU A 22 -35.51 -29.61 7.08
N PRO A 23 -34.98 -29.71 5.84
CA PRO A 23 -33.62 -30.15 5.61
C PRO A 23 -32.64 -29.24 6.36
N TYR A 24 -31.65 -29.88 7.00
CA TYR A 24 -30.55 -29.34 7.80
C TYR A 24 -29.68 -28.31 7.03
N GLN A 25 -30.27 -27.21 6.59
CA GLN A 25 -29.55 -26.06 6.09
C GLN A 25 -29.17 -25.22 7.32
N LEU A 26 -27.98 -25.53 7.86
CA LEU A 26 -27.23 -24.66 8.77
C LEU A 26 -28.07 -24.07 9.93
N GLN A 27 -28.57 -24.95 10.79
CA GLN A 27 -29.31 -24.54 11.99
C GLN A 27 -28.34 -23.94 13.01
N THR A 28 -27.92 -22.69 12.81
CA THR A 28 -27.10 -21.93 13.78
C THR A 28 -27.89 -21.61 15.05
N ASP A 29 -29.21 -21.59 14.95
CA ASP A 29 -30.12 -21.14 16.00
C ASP A 29 -30.79 -22.32 16.70
N ILE A 30 -30.93 -22.22 18.03
CA ILE A 30 -31.56 -23.26 18.83
C ILE A 30 -33.06 -23.27 18.54
N PRO A 31 -33.63 -24.43 18.18
CA PRO A 31 -35.06 -24.53 17.93
C PRO A 31 -35.83 -24.24 19.23
N VAL A 32 -36.72 -23.24 19.17
CA VAL A 32 -37.60 -22.90 20.29
C VAL A 32 -38.78 -23.88 20.34
N PRO A 33 -38.97 -24.61 21.45
CA PRO A 33 -40.06 -25.56 21.57
C PRO A 33 -41.43 -24.88 21.56
N ARG A 34 -42.45 -25.59 21.08
CA ARG A 34 -43.82 -25.06 21.07
C ARG A 34 -44.49 -25.34 22.43
N PHE A 35 -44.65 -24.29 23.22
CA PHE A 35 -45.30 -24.30 24.55
C PHE A 35 -46.83 -24.42 24.48
N LYS A 36 -47.33 -25.34 23.65
CA LYS A 36 -48.76 -25.62 23.52
C LYS A 36 -48.98 -27.13 23.67
N ARG A 37 -49.96 -27.49 24.50
CA ARG A 37 -50.41 -28.88 24.66
C ARG A 37 -51.13 -29.36 23.41
N GLY A 38 -50.79 -30.56 22.94
CA GLY A 38 -51.46 -31.19 21.82
C GLY A 38 -52.91 -31.56 22.13
N LYS A 39 -53.79 -31.56 21.11
CA LYS A 39 -55.24 -31.86 21.28
C LYS A 39 -55.52 -33.25 21.86
N ARG A 40 -54.61 -34.21 21.69
CA ARG A 40 -54.70 -35.59 22.19
C ARG A 40 -53.66 -35.91 23.27
N GLU A 41 -52.95 -34.89 23.75
CA GLU A 41 -51.89 -35.03 24.74
C GLU A 41 -52.46 -34.89 26.16
N SER A 42 -52.15 -35.85 27.02
CA SER A 42 -52.46 -35.75 28.44
C SER A 42 -51.56 -34.70 29.11
N GLU A 43 -51.99 -34.15 30.23
CA GLU A 43 -51.25 -33.11 30.95
C GLU A 43 -49.86 -33.59 31.38
N ASN A 44 -49.78 -34.82 31.91
CA ASN A 44 -48.50 -35.41 32.30
C ASN A 44 -47.55 -35.64 31.12
N ALA A 45 -48.07 -36.04 29.95
CA ALA A 45 -47.25 -36.20 28.75
C ALA A 45 -46.71 -34.85 28.26
N TYR A 46 -47.54 -33.80 28.33
CA TYR A 46 -47.13 -32.44 28.02
C TYR A 46 -46.00 -31.96 28.94
N ILE A 47 -46.15 -32.14 30.25
CA ILE A 47 -45.14 -31.72 31.24
C ILE A 47 -43.82 -32.45 30.99
N GLN A 48 -43.84 -33.77 30.76
CA GLN A 48 -42.63 -34.55 30.47
C GLN A 48 -41.94 -34.09 29.18
N ARG A 49 -42.72 -33.83 28.13
CA ARG A 49 -42.18 -33.32 26.86
C ARG A 49 -41.56 -31.93 27.04
N MET A 50 -42.24 -31.03 27.75
CA MET A 50 -41.72 -29.69 28.04
C MET A 50 -40.42 -29.75 28.86
N ASP A 51 -40.34 -30.64 29.84
CA ASP A 51 -39.14 -30.80 30.67
C ASP A 51 -37.95 -31.30 29.84
N GLN A 52 -38.16 -32.32 29.01
CA GLN A 52 -37.13 -32.84 28.09
C GLN A 52 -36.68 -31.79 27.07
N GLU A 53 -37.62 -31.09 26.43
CA GLU A 53 -37.32 -30.03 25.45
C GLU A 53 -36.55 -28.86 26.11
N SER A 54 -36.92 -28.49 27.34
CA SER A 54 -36.24 -27.43 28.11
C SER A 54 -34.81 -27.82 28.48
N GLN A 55 -34.61 -29.06 28.94
CA GLN A 55 -33.27 -29.59 29.22
C GLN A 55 -32.41 -29.64 27.96
N HIS A 56 -33.00 -30.03 26.82
CA HIS A 56 -32.31 -30.07 25.54
C HIS A 56 -31.91 -28.69 25.03
N VAL A 57 -32.81 -27.70 25.10
CA VAL A 57 -32.50 -26.29 24.75
C VAL A 57 -31.38 -25.75 25.66
N LEU A 58 -31.45 -26.03 26.95
CA LEU A 58 -30.42 -25.62 27.90
C LEU A 58 -29.05 -26.25 27.58
N PHE A 59 -29.03 -27.53 27.23
CA PHE A 59 -27.83 -28.21 26.78
C PHE A 59 -27.25 -27.58 25.51
N LEU A 60 -28.09 -27.33 24.49
CA LEU A 60 -27.63 -26.68 23.26
C LEU A 60 -27.10 -25.28 23.54
N THR A 61 -27.79 -24.50 24.38
CA THR A 61 -27.38 -23.12 24.76
C THR A 61 -26.01 -23.11 25.41
N ARG A 62 -25.75 -24.04 26.34
CA ARG A 62 -24.45 -24.15 27.03
C ARG A 62 -23.30 -24.48 26.09
N ASN A 63 -23.58 -25.14 24.97
CA ASN A 63 -22.58 -25.52 23.97
C ASN A 63 -22.44 -24.47 22.85
N GLN A 64 -23.16 -23.35 22.91
CA GLN A 64 -22.97 -22.26 21.96
C GLN A 64 -21.78 -21.40 22.36
N ILE A 65 -21.01 -21.00 21.35
CA ILE A 65 -20.01 -19.95 21.50
C ILE A 65 -20.75 -18.65 21.81
N GLU A 66 -20.23 -17.86 22.74
CA GLU A 66 -20.77 -16.52 23.03
C GLU A 66 -20.75 -15.69 21.75
N ARG A 67 -21.95 -15.38 21.24
CA ARG A 67 -22.08 -14.52 20.06
C ARG A 67 -22.05 -13.07 20.53
N HIS A 68 -21.17 -12.28 19.92
CA HIS A 68 -21.16 -10.83 20.04
C HIS A 68 -21.72 -10.23 18.74
N PRO A 69 -23.05 -10.26 18.52
CA PRO A 69 -23.63 -9.76 17.28
C PRO A 69 -23.26 -8.30 17.01
N GLU A 70 -23.11 -7.50 18.07
CA GLU A 70 -22.66 -6.10 17.96
C GLU A 70 -21.23 -5.95 17.43
N MET A 71 -20.34 -6.91 17.69
CA MET A 71 -18.96 -6.88 17.16
C MET A 71 -18.87 -7.41 15.72
N GLU A 72 -19.75 -8.35 15.35
CA GLU A 72 -19.79 -8.92 14.00
C GLU A 72 -20.49 -7.97 13.00
N GLU A 73 -21.55 -7.28 13.41
CA GLU A 73 -22.17 -6.21 12.62
C GLU A 73 -21.22 -5.03 12.37
N GLN A 74 -20.37 -4.69 13.34
CA GLN A 74 -19.32 -3.67 13.16
C GLN A 74 -18.25 -4.10 12.14
N GLN A 75 -17.97 -5.40 12.02
CA GLN A 75 -17.07 -5.95 10.99
C GLN A 75 -17.77 -6.10 9.63
N ALA A 76 -19.09 -6.33 9.64
CA ALA A 76 -19.92 -6.48 8.45
C ALA A 76 -20.32 -5.14 7.79
N VAL A 77 -19.86 -3.99 8.31
CA VAL A 77 -19.98 -2.69 7.64
C VAL A 77 -19.21 -2.73 6.32
N HIS A 78 -19.91 -3.13 5.26
CA HIS A 78 -19.50 -3.22 3.85
C HIS A 78 -18.01 -2.96 3.59
N VAL A 79 -17.20 -3.98 3.86
CA VAL A 79 -15.79 -3.95 3.53
C VAL A 79 -15.68 -3.98 2.01
N LYS A 80 -15.27 -2.84 1.42
CA LYS A 80 -14.96 -2.77 -0.02
C LYS A 80 -14.01 -3.90 -0.40
N SER A 81 -14.20 -4.51 -1.57
CA SER A 81 -13.26 -5.51 -2.10
C SER A 81 -11.85 -4.94 -2.16
N GLU A 82 -10.84 -5.79 -1.97
CA GLU A 82 -9.43 -5.36 -1.96
C GLU A 82 -9.05 -4.60 -3.23
N LYS A 83 -9.51 -5.09 -4.38
CA LYS A 83 -9.34 -4.45 -5.69
C LYS A 83 -9.92 -3.02 -5.74
N LYS A 84 -11.05 -2.78 -5.06
CA LYS A 84 -11.66 -1.44 -4.97
C LYS A 84 -10.85 -0.52 -4.07
N LYS A 85 -10.32 -1.02 -2.96
CA LYS A 85 -9.43 -0.26 -2.06
C LYS A 85 -8.14 0.16 -2.78
N GLU A 86 -7.51 -0.77 -3.51
CA GLU A 86 -6.31 -0.48 -4.31
C GLU A 86 -6.57 0.54 -5.41
N HIS A 87 -7.70 0.41 -6.12
CA HIS A 87 -8.09 1.36 -7.15
C HIS A 87 -8.27 2.77 -6.58
N ASP A 88 -8.96 2.90 -5.44
CA ASP A 88 -9.18 4.19 -4.77
C ASP A 88 -7.84 4.79 -4.28
N ARG A 89 -6.94 3.97 -3.72
CA ARG A 89 -5.57 4.40 -3.32
C ARG A 89 -4.75 4.89 -4.51
N LYS A 90 -4.71 4.13 -5.60
CA LYS A 90 -3.96 4.48 -6.82
C LYS A 90 -4.49 5.77 -7.44
N ARG A 91 -5.81 6.02 -7.36
CA ARG A 91 -6.42 7.26 -7.82
C ARG A 91 -5.97 8.45 -6.96
N LEU A 92 -5.91 8.29 -5.64
CA LEU A 92 -5.42 9.32 -4.72
C LEU A 92 -3.94 9.64 -4.96
N GLU A 93 -3.09 8.62 -5.08
CA GLU A 93 -1.65 8.80 -5.36
C GLU A 93 -1.40 9.57 -6.66
N LYS A 94 -2.16 9.29 -7.72
CA LYS A 94 -2.07 10.05 -8.98
C LYS A 94 -2.41 11.53 -8.79
N LEU A 95 -3.36 11.84 -7.92
CA LEU A 95 -3.82 13.20 -7.68
C LEU A 95 -2.79 13.99 -6.85
N ILE A 96 -2.16 13.33 -5.87
CA ILE A 96 -1.05 13.89 -5.08
C ILE A 96 0.16 14.18 -6.00
N LYS A 97 0.59 13.20 -6.80
CA LYS A 97 1.71 13.37 -7.75
C LYS A 97 1.47 14.53 -8.72
N LYS A 98 0.27 14.63 -9.30
CA LYS A 98 -0.10 15.77 -10.16
C LYS A 98 -0.02 17.12 -9.44
N ARG A 99 -0.29 17.16 -8.14
CA ARG A 99 -0.18 18.39 -7.33
C ARG A 99 1.28 18.74 -7.06
N GLU A 100 2.12 17.75 -6.77
CA GLU A 100 3.57 17.91 -6.57
C GLU A 100 4.25 18.38 -7.85
N GLU A 101 4.01 17.72 -8.98
CA GLU A 101 4.55 18.13 -10.29
C GLU A 101 4.15 19.56 -10.65
N LYS A 102 2.93 19.99 -10.31
CA LYS A 102 2.49 21.39 -10.52
C LYS A 102 3.22 22.36 -9.60
N LYS A 103 3.52 21.97 -8.35
CA LYS A 103 4.31 22.78 -7.42
C LYS A 103 5.75 22.91 -7.93
N GLU A 104 6.37 21.81 -8.34
CA GLU A 104 7.72 21.78 -8.91
C GLU A 104 7.81 22.67 -10.15
N LYS A 105 6.88 22.53 -11.10
CA LYS A 105 6.83 23.42 -12.29
C LYS A 105 6.69 24.89 -11.93
N ARG A 106 5.89 25.22 -10.91
CA ARG A 106 5.77 26.61 -10.43
C ARG A 106 7.08 27.11 -9.82
N GLN A 107 7.73 26.28 -9.01
CA GLN A 107 9.03 26.59 -8.42
C GLN A 107 10.09 26.77 -9.50
N GLU A 108 10.17 25.88 -10.49
CA GLU A 108 11.06 26.02 -11.65
C GLU A 108 10.82 27.35 -12.37
N LEU A 109 9.56 27.67 -12.69
CA LEU A 109 9.20 28.93 -13.33
C LEU A 109 9.60 30.14 -12.49
N GLU A 110 9.47 30.08 -11.17
CA GLU A 110 9.90 31.11 -10.24
C GLU A 110 11.43 31.28 -10.23
N TYR A 111 12.17 30.17 -10.11
CA TYR A 111 13.64 30.14 -10.19
C TYR A 111 14.16 30.69 -11.53
N PHE A 112 13.48 30.42 -12.64
CA PHE A 112 13.86 30.95 -13.96
C PHE A 112 13.36 32.38 -14.22
N LYS A 113 12.28 32.83 -13.57
CA LYS A 113 11.85 34.24 -13.60
C LYS A 113 12.84 35.14 -12.86
N GLY A 114 13.35 34.72 -11.70
CA GLY A 114 14.39 35.46 -10.95
C GLY A 114 15.75 35.54 -11.65
N LYS A 115 15.96 34.81 -12.74
CA LYS A 115 17.19 34.86 -13.57
C LYS A 115 17.01 35.67 -14.86
N LYS A 116 15.82 36.22 -15.14
CA LYS A 116 15.59 37.10 -16.29
C LYS A 116 15.70 38.55 -15.83
N CYS A 117 16.82 39.18 -16.17
CA CYS A 117 17.12 40.62 -16.08
C CYS A 117 17.46 41.19 -14.68
N ASN A 118 18.70 40.94 -14.24
CA ASN A 118 19.49 41.97 -13.55
C ASN A 118 20.62 42.49 -14.47
N VAL A 119 20.33 42.65 -15.76
CA VAL A 119 21.21 43.33 -16.70
C VAL A 119 20.30 44.13 -17.61
N ILE A 120 20.20 45.43 -17.36
CA ILE A 120 19.94 46.57 -18.27
C ILE A 120 19.24 47.69 -17.47
N SER A 121 20.06 48.53 -16.83
CA SER A 121 19.86 49.98 -16.67
C SER A 121 21.20 50.56 -16.17
N ALA A 122 22.11 50.91 -17.09
CA ALA A 122 22.39 52.30 -17.47
C ALA A 122 23.08 53.10 -16.36
N GLY A 123 24.38 53.37 -16.54
CA GLY A 123 25.17 54.28 -15.70
C GLY A 123 26.67 54.06 -15.88
N ALA A 124 27.29 54.89 -16.70
CA ALA A 124 28.70 54.86 -17.07
C ALA A 124 29.67 54.89 -15.87
N GLN A 125 30.83 54.21 -16.00
CA GLN A 125 32.19 54.79 -15.93
C GLN A 125 33.30 53.75 -15.66
N THR A 126 34.38 53.86 -16.44
CA THR A 126 35.78 53.41 -16.21
C THR A 126 36.14 51.91 -16.25
N ALA A 127 37.37 51.66 -16.72
CA ALA A 127 37.91 50.43 -17.33
C ALA A 127 38.54 49.40 -16.33
N PRO A 128 39.35 48.41 -16.79
CA PRO A 128 38.99 47.00 -16.94
C PRO A 128 39.53 46.09 -15.81
N ARG A 129 38.84 44.98 -15.50
CA ARG A 129 39.42 43.91 -14.68
C ARG A 129 38.80 42.54 -15.00
N ILE A 130 39.70 41.59 -15.25
CA ILE A 130 39.53 40.17 -15.58
C ILE A 130 38.51 39.49 -14.65
N LEU A 131 37.46 38.88 -15.20
CA LEU A 131 36.80 37.68 -14.67
C LEU A 131 36.01 37.00 -15.80
N GLU A 132 36.39 35.76 -16.09
CA GLU A 132 35.81 34.88 -17.09
C GLU A 132 34.29 34.73 -16.90
N LYS A 133 33.50 35.14 -17.90
CA LYS A 133 32.06 34.89 -17.95
C LYS A 133 31.72 34.28 -19.31
N VAL A 134 31.54 32.96 -19.29
CA VAL A 134 30.99 32.18 -20.41
C VAL A 134 29.52 32.60 -20.58
N CYS A 135 29.29 33.61 -21.42
CA CYS A 135 27.97 34.02 -21.86
C CYS A 135 27.67 33.31 -23.18
N CYS A 136 26.50 32.66 -23.24
CA CYS A 136 26.01 31.85 -24.34
C CYS A 136 26.31 32.46 -25.71
N LEU A 137 27.16 31.76 -26.47
CA LEU A 137 27.45 32.02 -27.87
C LEU A 137 26.13 31.97 -28.65
N LYS A 138 25.63 33.13 -29.07
CA LYS A 138 24.70 33.20 -30.19
C LYS A 138 25.50 32.81 -31.42
N ILE A 139 25.17 31.65 -32.00
CA ILE A 139 25.72 31.21 -33.28
C ILE A 139 25.24 32.23 -34.31
N GLN A 140 26.14 33.11 -34.73
CA GLN A 140 25.91 34.00 -35.86
C GLN A 140 25.90 33.13 -37.13
N PRO A 141 24.95 33.34 -38.06
CA PRO A 141 24.95 32.62 -39.32
C PRO A 141 26.07 33.20 -40.19
N GLY A 142 27.23 32.54 -40.20
CA GLY A 142 28.36 32.92 -41.05
C GLY A 142 29.76 32.45 -40.64
N GLU A 143 29.95 31.86 -39.46
CA GLU A 143 31.29 31.47 -38.99
C GLU A 143 31.66 30.06 -39.46
N LYS A 144 32.49 29.97 -40.51
CA LYS A 144 33.12 28.71 -40.93
C LYS A 144 34.06 28.23 -39.80
N PRO A 145 33.90 27.02 -39.25
CA PRO A 145 34.78 26.53 -38.19
C PRO A 145 36.22 26.43 -38.71
N LEU A 146 37.19 26.93 -37.95
CA LEU A 146 38.61 26.83 -38.28
C LEU A 146 38.99 25.37 -38.59
N LEU A 147 39.63 25.13 -39.74
CA LEU A 147 39.94 23.78 -40.28
C LEU A 147 40.63 22.86 -39.27
N LEU A 148 41.47 23.42 -38.40
CA LEU A 148 42.16 22.68 -37.34
C LEU A 148 41.20 22.12 -36.28
N LYS A 149 40.08 22.82 -35.98
CA LYS A 149 39.07 22.34 -35.02
C LYS A 149 38.27 21.16 -35.57
N THR A 150 38.09 21.10 -36.89
CA THR A 150 37.50 19.94 -37.57
C THR A 150 38.47 18.76 -37.63
N LEU A 151 39.77 19.00 -37.83
CA LEU A 151 40.80 17.95 -37.81
C LEU A 151 41.03 17.35 -36.41
N LEU A 152 40.96 18.19 -35.37
CA LEU A 152 41.16 17.78 -33.97
C LEU A 152 39.87 17.25 -33.30
N GLY A 153 38.73 17.22 -34.01
CA GLY A 153 37.46 16.70 -33.49
C GLY A 153 36.79 17.55 -32.39
N SER A 154 37.34 18.72 -32.05
CA SER A 154 36.90 19.56 -30.92
C SER A 154 35.75 20.52 -31.25
N SER A 155 34.95 20.24 -32.27
CA SER A 155 33.79 21.07 -32.64
C SER A 155 32.55 20.66 -31.85
N SER A 156 32.01 21.60 -31.07
CA SER A 156 30.86 21.46 -30.17
C SER A 156 29.49 21.31 -30.86
N ALA A 157 29.42 20.68 -32.04
CA ALA A 157 28.15 20.49 -32.77
C ALA A 157 28.12 19.19 -33.60
N SER A 158 28.73 18.11 -33.11
CA SER A 158 28.53 16.75 -33.62
C SER A 158 27.73 15.93 -32.59
N PRO A 159 26.62 15.27 -32.96
CA PRO A 159 25.87 14.38 -32.06
C PRO A 159 26.61 13.07 -31.76
N SER A 160 27.80 12.85 -32.36
CA SER A 160 28.55 11.59 -32.29
C SER A 160 29.29 11.37 -30.97
N GLN A 161 29.35 12.37 -30.07
CA GLN A 161 29.94 12.19 -28.74
C GLN A 161 29.13 12.87 -27.63
N ARG A 162 27.80 12.65 -27.60
CA ARG A 162 27.12 12.72 -26.30
C ARG A 162 27.66 11.57 -25.46
N PRO A 163 28.14 11.78 -24.22
CA PRO A 163 28.27 10.66 -23.31
C PRO A 163 26.87 10.03 -23.23
N ALA A 164 26.77 8.77 -23.64
CA ALA A 164 25.51 8.03 -23.69
C ALA A 164 24.74 8.35 -22.41
N SER A 165 23.52 8.90 -22.54
CA SER A 165 22.73 9.38 -21.41
C SER A 165 22.62 8.23 -20.41
N VAL A 166 23.39 8.33 -19.33
CA VAL A 166 23.55 7.26 -18.37
C VAL A 166 22.17 7.02 -17.76
N SER A 167 21.67 5.78 -17.84
CA SER A 167 20.39 5.42 -17.24
C SER A 167 20.30 5.92 -15.80
N MET A 168 19.16 6.46 -15.37
CA MET A 168 18.94 6.93 -14.00
C MET A 168 19.32 5.86 -12.96
N ALA A 169 19.10 4.58 -13.28
CA ALA A 169 19.55 3.47 -12.43
C ALA A 169 21.07 3.43 -12.26
N ARG A 170 21.82 3.61 -13.35
CA ARG A 170 23.29 3.66 -13.34
C ARG A 170 23.81 4.92 -12.64
N GLN A 171 23.11 6.04 -12.76
CA GLN A 171 23.47 7.26 -12.02
C GLN A 171 23.33 7.05 -10.50
N ARG A 172 22.27 6.37 -10.04
CA ARG A 172 22.08 6.03 -8.61
C ARG A 172 23.20 5.14 -8.08
N ILE A 173 23.55 4.10 -8.83
CA ILE A 173 24.67 3.20 -8.47
C ILE A 173 25.97 4.00 -8.34
N ILE A 174 26.28 4.87 -9.30
CA ILE A 174 27.49 5.69 -9.25
C ILE A 174 27.48 6.67 -8.07
N GLN A 175 26.34 7.25 -7.73
CA GLN A 175 26.21 8.17 -6.59
C GLN A 175 26.43 7.45 -5.25
N GLU A 176 25.83 6.26 -5.08
CA GLU A 176 26.04 5.45 -3.88
C GLU A 176 27.52 5.05 -3.71
N GLU A 177 28.17 4.61 -4.78
CA GLU A 177 29.61 4.29 -4.75
C GLU A 177 30.46 5.53 -4.39
N ARG A 178 30.12 6.70 -4.92
CA ARG A 178 30.79 7.96 -4.55
C ARG A 178 30.64 8.27 -3.06
N GLU A 179 29.44 8.10 -2.51
CA GLU A 179 29.19 8.33 -1.09
C GLU A 179 30.00 7.37 -0.20
N ARG A 180 30.08 6.09 -0.58
CA ARG A 180 30.91 5.08 0.12
C ARG A 180 32.39 5.46 0.12
N VAL A 181 32.93 5.84 -1.04
CA VAL A 181 34.33 6.26 -1.18
C VAL A 181 34.62 7.50 -0.34
N VAL A 182 33.75 8.50 -0.40
CA VAL A 182 33.92 9.74 0.38
C VAL A 182 33.89 9.45 1.89
N LYS A 183 32.97 8.58 2.34
CA LYS A 183 32.90 8.16 3.74
C LYS A 183 34.17 7.45 4.18
N ALA A 184 34.61 6.44 3.42
CA ALA A 184 35.86 5.71 3.71
C ALA A 184 37.08 6.64 3.75
N TYR A 185 37.18 7.58 2.81
CA TYR A 185 38.25 8.56 2.79
C TYR A 185 38.23 9.47 4.04
N ARG A 186 37.04 9.94 4.45
CA ARG A 186 36.89 10.75 5.67
C ARG A 186 37.29 9.97 6.92
N ASP A 187 36.92 8.69 7.00
CA ASP A 187 37.25 7.84 8.13
C ASP A 187 38.76 7.57 8.20
N LEU A 188 39.40 7.24 7.08
CA LEU A 188 40.87 7.13 6.99
C LEU A 188 41.57 8.44 7.36
N LYS A 189 41.02 9.58 6.94
CA LYS A 189 41.56 10.90 7.28
C LYS A 189 41.46 11.18 8.78
N LYS A 190 40.34 10.83 9.43
CA LYS A 190 40.20 10.93 10.89
C LYS A 190 41.19 10.03 11.62
N LEU A 191 41.36 8.78 11.17
CA LEU A 191 42.33 7.85 11.76
C LEU A 191 43.76 8.36 11.64
N LYS A 192 44.13 9.04 10.55
CA LYS A 192 45.45 9.69 10.41
C LYS A 192 45.61 10.91 11.31
N GLN A 193 44.53 11.56 11.72
CA GLN A 193 44.58 12.73 12.62
C GLN A 193 44.67 12.31 14.10
N GLN A 194 44.09 11.18 14.49
CA GLN A 194 44.15 10.69 15.87
C GLN A 194 45.57 10.42 16.44
N PRO A 195 46.56 9.86 15.71
CA PRO A 195 47.91 9.66 16.23
C PRO A 195 48.69 10.97 16.45
N LEU A 196 48.27 12.09 15.83
CA LEU A 196 48.87 13.41 16.06
C LEU A 196 48.31 14.09 17.32
N SER A 197 47.09 13.76 17.76
CA SER A 197 46.49 14.32 18.98
C SER A 197 46.79 13.52 20.25
N GLN A 198 47.20 12.25 20.14
CA GLN A 198 47.55 11.42 21.30
C GLN A 198 49.04 11.51 21.70
N THR A 199 49.91 11.98 20.81
CA THR A 199 51.34 12.20 21.11
C THR A 199 51.63 13.48 21.92
N VAL A 200 50.65 14.40 22.04
CA VAL A 200 50.80 15.65 22.81
C VAL A 200 50.24 15.59 24.24
N VAL A 201 49.63 14.47 24.65
CA VAL A 201 49.05 14.31 26.01
C VAL A 201 49.81 13.27 26.86
N SER A 202 50.84 12.63 26.30
CA SER A 202 51.71 11.69 27.00
C SER A 202 53.13 12.23 27.07
N VAL A 203 53.35 13.27 27.88
CA VAL A 203 54.66 13.71 28.40
C VAL A 203 54.46 14.12 29.85
#